data_AF-A0A950W9G0-F1
#
_entry.id   AF-A0A950W9G0-F1
#
_cell.length_a   1.000
_cell.length_b   1.000
_cell.length_c   1.000
_cell.angle_alpha   90.00
_cell.angle_beta   90.00
_cell.angle_gamma   90.00
#
_symmetry.space_group_name_H-M   'P 1'
#
loop_
_entity.id
_entity.type
_entity.pdbx_description
1 polymer ?
#
loop_
_entity_poly.entity_id
_entity_poly.type
_entity_poly.pdbx_seq_one_letter_code
_entity_poly.pdbx_strand_id
1 'polypeptide(L)'
;MERKAAASAEGLSGSNAGRASEILSHLRWPLSRKGSLLAVAIAALIGIFGFTAVHETTRTSREPAVASRPAVPPPKPAFTRPEEAYIQALWPIHGEVERNAVRLSLGRIFYKVDDIGKAELKTRLEAELAAFRHAEERIQALQPPPSLAGSHGEYLAAVRLFQQSAIETLKMFEDGDDGHLLAAYPASREGSDKIREIGVKFWEDEFPPH
;
A
#
# COMPACT_ATOMS: atom_id res chain seq x y z
N MET A 1 -77.86 -16.86 -19.51
CA MET A 1 -78.33 -17.58 -18.30
C MET A 1 -79.03 -18.82 -18.86
N GLU A 2 -78.64 -20.08 -18.67
CA GLU A 2 -77.90 -20.81 -17.64
C GLU A 2 -77.16 -21.97 -18.38
N ARG A 3 -75.83 -22.10 -18.30
CA ARG A 3 -75.05 -23.06 -17.46
C ARG A 3 -75.71 -24.45 -17.28
N LYS A 4 -75.05 -25.59 -17.42
CA LYS A 4 -73.76 -26.04 -17.98
C LYS A 4 -73.87 -27.57 -17.96
N ALA A 5 -73.69 -28.24 -19.10
CA ALA A 5 -73.76 -29.69 -19.20
C ALA A 5 -72.48 -30.38 -18.69
N ALA A 6 -72.66 -31.60 -18.17
CA ALA A 6 -71.86 -32.82 -18.33
C ALA A 6 -70.35 -32.77 -18.04
N ALA A 7 -69.67 -33.82 -17.56
CA ALA A 7 -69.97 -35.16 -17.05
C ALA A 7 -68.65 -35.61 -16.39
N SER A 8 -68.72 -36.24 -15.21
CA SER A 8 -68.35 -37.64 -14.95
C SER A 8 -66.96 -38.09 -15.44
N ALA A 9 -66.07 -38.45 -14.51
CA ALA A 9 -65.75 -39.86 -14.23
C ALA A 9 -64.59 -39.98 -13.22
N GLU A 10 -64.80 -40.87 -12.25
CA GLU A 10 -63.86 -41.87 -11.71
C GLU A 10 -62.44 -41.48 -11.25
N GLY A 11 -62.10 -41.97 -10.05
CA GLY A 11 -60.69 -42.29 -9.77
C GLY A 11 -60.31 -42.23 -8.30
N LEU A 12 -60.61 -43.31 -7.58
CA LEU A 12 -59.93 -43.82 -6.39
C LEU A 12 -58.51 -43.30 -6.14
N SER A 13 -58.24 -42.83 -4.91
CA SER A 13 -57.22 -43.38 -4.01
C SER A 13 -56.79 -42.30 -3.02
N GLY A 14 -57.40 -42.34 -1.83
CA GLY A 14 -57.01 -41.50 -0.72
C GLY A 14 -56.12 -42.27 0.25
N SER A 15 -55.08 -41.57 0.70
CA SER A 15 -54.48 -41.66 2.03
C SER A 15 -53.12 -42.37 2.16
N ASN A 16 -52.11 -41.49 2.06
CA ASN A 16 -51.15 -41.15 3.12
C ASN A 16 -49.90 -42.00 3.36
N ALA A 17 -48.82 -41.22 3.38
CA ALA A 17 -47.65 -41.30 4.25
C ALA A 17 -46.74 -42.52 4.00
N GLY A 18 -45.49 -42.38 3.58
CA GLY A 18 -44.60 -41.24 3.63
C GLY A 18 -43.20 -41.78 3.89
N ARG A 19 -42.19 -41.04 3.42
CA ARG A 19 -40.81 -41.11 3.91
C ARG A 19 -40.03 -42.41 3.62
N ALA A 20 -39.31 -42.39 2.49
CA ALA A 20 -37.89 -42.80 2.35
C ALA A 20 -37.64 -43.27 0.91
N SER A 21 -37.50 -42.31 -0.01
CA SER A 21 -37.05 -42.56 -1.38
C SER A 21 -36.14 -41.41 -1.81
N GLU A 22 -35.02 -41.24 -1.11
CA GLU A 22 -33.85 -40.57 -1.68
C GLU A 22 -32.62 -41.17 -1.02
N ILE A 23 -31.52 -41.17 -1.77
CA ILE A 23 -30.17 -41.67 -1.46
C ILE A 23 -29.89 -43.03 -2.12
N LEU A 24 -29.01 -42.98 -3.13
CA LEU A 24 -28.34 -44.07 -3.87
C LEU A 24 -28.86 -44.39 -5.28
N SER A 25 -28.97 -43.41 -6.17
CA SER A 25 -28.82 -43.69 -7.61
C SER A 25 -28.62 -42.45 -8.48
N HIS A 26 -27.45 -41.81 -8.41
CA HIS A 26 -26.94 -40.98 -9.53
C HIS A 26 -25.47 -40.58 -9.32
N LEU A 27 -24.59 -41.58 -9.18
CA LEU A 27 -23.16 -41.40 -9.47
C LEU A 27 -22.95 -41.51 -10.99
N ARG A 28 -23.44 -40.52 -11.74
CA ARG A 28 -23.08 -40.30 -13.15
C ARG A 28 -22.66 -38.86 -13.28
N TRP A 29 -21.35 -38.63 -13.21
CA TRP A 29 -20.72 -37.33 -13.41
C TRP A 29 -20.71 -37.00 -14.90
N PRO A 30 -21.40 -35.96 -15.39
CA PRO A 30 -21.13 -35.45 -16.73
C PRO A 30 -19.89 -34.57 -16.65
N LEU A 31 -18.79 -34.99 -17.29
CA LEU A 31 -17.63 -34.14 -17.58
C LEU A 31 -18.04 -33.03 -18.58
N SER A 32 -18.68 -31.99 -18.05
CA SER A 32 -18.79 -30.70 -18.72
C SER A 32 -17.45 -29.96 -18.56
N ARG A 33 -16.99 -29.26 -19.61
CA ARG A 33 -15.78 -28.40 -19.56
C ARG A 33 -15.80 -27.43 -18.36
N LYS A 34 -17.00 -27.03 -17.92
CA LYS A 34 -17.20 -26.17 -16.74
C LYS A 34 -16.93 -26.89 -15.41
N GLY A 35 -17.24 -28.19 -15.33
CA GLY A 35 -16.93 -29.02 -14.15
C GLY A 35 -15.44 -29.30 -13.99
N SER A 36 -14.71 -29.40 -15.11
CA SER A 36 -13.25 -29.54 -15.11
C SER A 36 -12.56 -28.25 -14.61
N LEU A 37 -13.04 -27.08 -15.06
CA LEU A 37 -12.54 -25.78 -14.58
C LEU A 37 -12.78 -25.58 -13.08
N LEU A 38 -13.94 -25.99 -12.58
CA LEU A 38 -14.23 -25.90 -11.14
C LEU A 38 -13.34 -26.84 -10.32
N ALA A 39 -13.09 -28.06 -10.79
CA ALA A 39 -12.20 -29.01 -10.12
C ALA A 39 -10.74 -28.50 -10.09
N VAL A 40 -10.26 -27.88 -11.18
CA VAL A 40 -8.92 -27.26 -11.22
C VAL A 40 -8.85 -26.05 -10.29
N ALA A 41 -9.88 -25.21 -10.24
CA ALA A 41 -9.92 -24.07 -9.32
C ALA A 41 -9.92 -24.51 -7.85
N ILE A 42 -10.68 -25.56 -7.51
CA ILE A 42 -10.70 -26.13 -6.16
C ILE A 42 -9.34 -26.77 -5.82
N ALA A 43 -8.73 -27.51 -6.74
CA ALA A 43 -7.40 -28.10 -6.53
C ALA A 43 -6.31 -27.03 -6.36
N ALA A 44 -6.39 -25.92 -7.12
CA ALA A 44 -5.49 -24.78 -6.97
C ALA A 44 -5.67 -24.07 -5.61
N LEU A 45 -6.92 -23.89 -5.16
CA LEU A 45 -7.22 -23.31 -3.84
C LEU A 45 -6.73 -24.21 -2.69
N ILE A 46 -6.91 -25.53 -2.81
CA ILE A 46 -6.38 -26.49 -1.82
C ILE A 46 -4.84 -26.49 -1.84
N GLY A 47 -4.22 -26.38 -3.02
CA GLY A 47 -2.77 -26.23 -3.14
C GLY A 47 -2.23 -24.98 -2.44
N ILE A 48 -2.92 -23.83 -2.58
CA ILE A 48 -2.57 -22.58 -1.90
C ILE A 48 -2.74 -22.71 -0.38
N PHE A 49 -3.83 -23.32 0.10
CA PHE A 49 -4.05 -23.54 1.54
C PHE A 49 -3.11 -24.58 2.15
N GLY A 50 -2.70 -25.60 1.40
CA GLY A 50 -1.69 -26.57 1.86
C GLY A 50 -0.29 -25.95 1.95
N PHE A 51 0.04 -25.04 1.04
CA PHE A 51 1.34 -24.38 1.02
C PHE A 51 1.56 -23.43 2.22
N THR A 52 0.50 -22.79 2.73
CA THR A 52 0.62 -21.95 3.95
C THR A 52 0.83 -22.78 5.21
N ALA A 53 0.22 -23.96 5.32
CA ALA A 53 0.37 -24.84 6.49
C ALA A 53 1.75 -25.54 6.57
N VAL A 54 2.35 -25.88 5.42
CA VAL A 54 3.70 -26.49 5.36
C VAL A 54 4.80 -25.44 5.58
N HIS A 55 4.57 -24.20 5.14
CA HIS A 55 5.54 -23.11 5.35
C HIS A 55 5.65 -22.70 6.83
N GLU A 56 4.58 -22.86 7.60
CA GLU A 56 4.58 -22.62 9.05
C GLU A 56 5.38 -23.72 9.79
N THR A 57 5.15 -24.98 9.46
CA THR A 57 5.80 -26.14 10.14
C THR A 57 7.29 -26.26 9.84
N THR A 58 7.73 -25.82 8.66
CA THR A 58 9.18 -25.84 8.31
C THR A 58 9.95 -24.73 9.03
N ARG A 59 9.28 -23.65 9.46
CA ARG A 59 9.92 -22.57 10.26
C ARG A 59 10.02 -22.90 11.75
N THR A 60 9.21 -23.84 12.25
CA THR A 60 9.17 -24.20 13.68
C THR A 60 10.18 -25.27 14.09
N SER A 61 10.75 -26.04 13.15
CA SER A 61 11.87 -26.97 13.45
C SER A 61 13.22 -26.28 13.34
N ARG A 62 13.44 -25.25 14.16
CA ARG A 62 14.79 -24.85 14.58
C ARG A 62 14.93 -25.34 16.01
N GLU A 63 15.80 -26.32 16.22
CA GLU A 63 16.27 -26.74 17.55
C GLU A 63 16.51 -25.52 18.45
N PRO A 64 16.22 -25.61 19.76
CA PRO A 64 16.54 -24.54 20.69
C PRO A 64 18.06 -24.46 20.83
N ALA A 65 18.70 -23.71 19.93
CA ALA A 65 20.02 -23.16 20.19
C ALA A 65 19.89 -22.39 21.50
N VAL A 66 20.72 -22.74 22.49
CA VAL A 66 20.89 -22.02 23.75
C VAL A 66 20.80 -20.53 23.45
N ALA A 67 19.70 -19.90 23.88
CA ALA A 67 19.42 -18.53 23.58
C ALA A 67 20.50 -17.68 24.25
N SER A 68 21.57 -17.37 23.51
CA SER A 68 22.39 -16.22 23.80
C SER A 68 21.43 -15.03 23.79
N ARG A 69 21.16 -14.49 24.98
CA ARG A 69 20.43 -13.24 25.15
C ARG A 69 20.90 -12.28 24.05
N PRO A 70 20.01 -11.69 23.23
CA PRO A 70 20.42 -10.67 22.29
C PRO A 70 21.23 -9.65 23.07
N ALA A 71 22.51 -9.48 22.71
CA ALA A 71 23.31 -8.43 23.29
C ALA A 71 22.54 -7.14 23.03
N VAL A 72 22.17 -6.43 24.09
CA VAL A 72 21.57 -5.11 23.96
C VAL A 72 22.56 -4.30 23.13
N PRO A 73 22.19 -3.80 21.94
CA PRO A 73 23.11 -3.00 21.15
C PRO A 73 23.60 -1.86 22.04
N PRO A 74 24.90 -1.53 22.00
CA PRO A 74 25.43 -0.45 22.83
C PRO A 74 24.57 0.81 22.59
N PRO A 75 24.18 1.53 23.65
CA PRO A 75 23.35 2.71 23.49
C PRO A 75 24.05 3.68 22.54
N LYS A 76 23.31 4.14 21.53
CA LYS A 76 23.82 5.15 20.60
C LYS A 76 24.31 6.35 21.42
N PRO A 77 25.51 6.89 21.12
CA PRO A 77 25.98 8.09 21.77
C PRO A 77 24.92 9.19 21.67
N ALA A 78 24.64 9.87 22.78
CA ALA A 78 23.74 11.01 22.78
C ALA A 78 24.28 12.09 21.83
N PHE A 79 23.38 12.84 21.21
CA PHE A 79 23.76 13.98 20.40
C PHE A 79 24.51 15.02 21.23
N THR A 80 25.49 15.66 20.63
CA THR A 80 26.14 16.84 21.20
C THR A 80 25.20 18.04 21.09
N ARG A 81 25.39 19.08 21.93
CA ARG A 81 24.55 20.29 21.88
C ARG A 81 24.44 20.94 20.49
N PRO A 82 25.52 21.06 19.69
CA PRO A 82 25.41 21.58 18.32
C PRO A 82 24.57 20.69 17.39
N GLU A 83 24.64 19.37 17.56
CA GLU A 83 23.83 18.42 16.80
C GLU A 83 22.36 18.52 17.17
N GLU A 84 22.05 18.58 18.47
CA GLU A 84 20.69 18.79 18.96
C GLU A 84 20.09 20.10 18.43
N ALA A 85 20.85 21.20 18.48
CA ALA A 85 20.40 22.49 17.96
C ALA A 85 20.06 22.45 16.46
N TYR A 86 20.90 21.77 15.67
CA TYR A 86 20.65 21.56 14.24
C TYR A 86 19.39 20.70 14.00
N ILE A 87 19.27 19.57 14.70
CA ILE A 87 18.13 18.65 14.56
C ILE A 87 16.82 19.36 14.94
N GLN A 88 16.82 20.13 16.03
CA GLN A 88 15.66 20.94 16.44
C GLN A 88 15.29 22.02 15.42
N ALA A 89 16.28 22.66 14.78
CA ALA A 89 16.03 23.64 13.72
C ALA A 89 15.47 22.99 12.44
N LEU A 90 15.88 21.75 12.14
CA LEU A 90 15.41 20.99 10.98
C LEU A 90 13.98 20.47 11.17
N TRP A 91 13.57 20.13 12.39
CA TRP A 91 12.26 19.54 12.71
C TRP A 91 11.03 20.21 12.08
N PRO A 92 10.82 21.54 12.18
CA PRO A 92 9.66 22.17 11.57
C PRO A 92 9.68 22.09 10.03
N ILE A 93 10.87 22.07 9.41
CA ILE A 93 11.01 21.88 7.96
C ILE A 93 10.69 20.43 7.60
N HIS A 94 11.10 19.48 8.44
CA HIS A 94 10.82 18.07 8.24
C HIS A 94 9.33 17.76 8.15
N GLY A 95 8.57 18.15 9.17
CA GLY A 95 7.13 17.91 9.15
C GLY A 95 6.42 18.63 7.99
N GLU A 96 6.95 19.75 7.49
CA GLU A 96 6.43 20.41 6.29
C GLU A 96 6.70 19.60 5.02
N VAL A 97 7.94 19.13 4.82
CA VAL A 97 8.33 18.28 3.69
C VAL A 97 7.48 17.01 3.64
N GLU A 98 7.26 16.35 4.77
CA GLU A 98 6.42 15.14 4.82
C GLU A 98 4.96 15.42 4.45
N ARG A 99 4.36 16.47 5.01
CA ARG A 99 2.99 16.86 4.66
C ARG A 99 2.85 17.18 3.17
N ASN A 100 3.83 17.87 2.60
CA ASN A 100 3.85 18.21 1.18
C ASN A 100 4.03 16.96 0.31
N ALA A 101 4.88 16.01 0.71
CA ALA A 101 5.05 14.73 0.02
C ALA A 101 3.75 13.90 0.01
N VAL A 102 3.01 13.91 1.12
CA VAL A 102 1.68 13.30 1.20
C VAL A 102 0.69 14.01 0.28
N ARG A 103 0.63 15.34 0.31
CA ARG A 103 -0.28 16.13 -0.56
C ARG A 103 0.02 15.94 -2.04
N LEU A 104 1.30 15.90 -2.42
CA LEU A 104 1.75 15.57 -3.78
C LEU A 104 1.19 14.22 -4.22
N SER A 105 1.35 13.19 -3.38
CA SER A 105 0.88 11.84 -3.68
C SER A 105 -0.66 11.78 -3.77
N LEU A 106 -1.35 12.39 -2.81
CA LEU A 106 -2.82 12.45 -2.79
C LEU A 106 -3.39 13.22 -3.99
N GLY A 107 -2.76 14.32 -4.41
CA GLY A 107 -3.17 15.06 -5.61
C GLY A 107 -3.19 14.16 -6.85
N ARG A 108 -2.14 13.35 -7.03
CA ARG A 108 -2.07 12.40 -8.15
C ARG A 108 -3.11 11.29 -8.04
N ILE A 109 -3.34 10.77 -6.84
CA ILE A 109 -4.37 9.74 -6.59
C ILE A 109 -5.75 10.29 -6.92
N PHE A 110 -6.12 11.46 -6.37
CA PHE A 110 -7.42 12.09 -6.62
C PHE A 110 -7.63 12.39 -8.11
N TYR A 111 -6.59 12.79 -8.82
CA TYR A 111 -6.68 12.95 -10.26
C TYR A 111 -6.94 11.61 -10.97
N LYS A 112 -6.24 10.54 -10.59
CA LYS A 112 -6.41 9.22 -11.22
C LYS A 112 -7.75 8.55 -10.93
N VAL A 113 -8.43 8.93 -9.85
CA VAL A 113 -9.79 8.44 -9.53
C VAL A 113 -10.89 9.42 -9.96
N ASP A 114 -10.55 10.42 -10.78
CA ASP A 114 -11.47 11.44 -11.30
C ASP A 114 -12.16 12.31 -10.21
N ASP A 115 -11.60 12.37 -9.00
CA ASP A 115 -12.08 13.24 -7.92
C ASP A 115 -11.68 14.70 -8.13
N ILE A 116 -10.58 14.97 -8.85
CA ILE A 116 -10.16 16.32 -9.24
C ILE A 116 -9.80 16.40 -10.72
N GLY A 117 -10.05 17.56 -11.33
CA GLY A 117 -9.72 17.82 -12.73
C GLY A 117 -8.27 18.22 -12.99
N LYS A 118 -7.88 18.23 -14.26
CA LYS A 118 -6.52 18.60 -14.73
C LYS A 118 -6.07 19.98 -14.22
N ALA A 119 -6.95 20.99 -14.28
CA ALA A 119 -6.62 22.35 -13.83
C ALA A 119 -6.31 22.40 -12.33
N GLU A 120 -7.10 21.70 -11.51
CA GLU A 120 -6.90 21.66 -10.06
C GLU A 120 -5.62 20.89 -9.70
N LEU A 121 -5.36 19.76 -10.35
CA LEU A 121 -4.10 19.04 -10.17
C LEU A 121 -2.89 19.95 -10.48
N LYS A 122 -2.93 20.70 -11.58
CA LYS A 122 -1.85 21.62 -11.97
C LYS A 122 -1.57 22.64 -10.85
N THR A 123 -2.59 23.32 -10.36
CA THR A 123 -2.45 24.31 -9.29
C THR A 123 -1.88 23.70 -8.02
N ARG A 124 -2.33 22.50 -7.63
CA ARG A 124 -1.78 21.79 -6.46
C ARG A 124 -0.30 21.45 -6.67
N LEU A 125 0.09 20.92 -7.84
CA LEU A 125 1.48 20.58 -8.15
C LEU A 125 2.41 21.80 -8.15
N GLU A 126 1.96 22.93 -8.69
CA GLU A 126 2.72 24.19 -8.67
C GLU A 126 2.93 24.67 -7.23
N ALA A 127 1.90 24.58 -6.38
CA ALA A 127 2.00 24.92 -4.96
C ALA A 127 2.97 24.00 -4.21
N GLU A 128 2.89 22.68 -4.42
CA GLU A 128 3.81 21.72 -3.79
C GLU A 128 5.26 21.94 -4.26
N LEU A 129 5.49 22.20 -5.56
CA LEU A 129 6.83 22.50 -6.08
C LEU A 129 7.41 23.77 -5.43
N ALA A 130 6.62 24.82 -5.30
CA ALA A 130 7.03 26.04 -4.61
C ALA A 130 7.38 25.77 -3.14
N ALA A 131 6.58 24.94 -2.45
CA ALA A 131 6.83 24.59 -1.06
C ALA A 131 8.12 23.78 -0.89
N PHE A 132 8.41 22.82 -1.77
CA PHE A 132 9.68 22.08 -1.73
C PHE A 132 10.91 22.95 -2.02
N ARG A 133 10.79 23.94 -2.91
CA ARG A 133 11.88 24.90 -3.17
C ARG A 133 12.15 25.78 -1.95
N HIS A 134 11.09 26.29 -1.33
CA HIS A 134 11.20 27.07 -0.10
C HIS A 134 11.77 26.24 1.06
N ALA A 135 11.39 24.97 1.18
CA ALA A 135 11.99 24.05 2.15
C ALA A 135 13.49 23.86 1.88
N GLU A 136 13.90 23.67 0.62
CA GLU A 136 15.31 23.56 0.24
C GLU A 136 16.11 24.81 0.67
N GLU A 137 15.61 26.00 0.36
CA GLU A 137 16.25 27.27 0.74
C GLU A 137 16.45 27.38 2.26
N ARG A 138 15.43 27.02 3.04
CA ARG A 138 15.50 27.03 4.50
C ARG A 138 16.48 26.00 5.05
N ILE A 139 16.56 24.82 4.44
CA ILE A 139 17.54 23.79 4.82
C ILE A 139 18.95 24.30 4.51
N GLN A 140 19.20 24.84 3.32
CA GLN A 140 20.50 25.39 2.94
C GLN A 140 20.97 26.51 3.87
N ALA A 141 20.04 27.29 4.44
CA ALA A 141 20.34 28.33 5.41
C ALA A 141 20.72 27.80 6.80
N LEU A 142 20.50 26.51 7.09
CA LEU A 142 20.96 25.88 8.34
C LEU A 142 22.47 25.69 8.33
N GLN A 143 23.09 25.77 9.51
CA GLN A 143 24.51 25.52 9.70
C GLN A 143 24.69 24.14 10.34
N PRO A 144 24.88 23.06 9.56
CA PRO A 144 25.10 21.73 10.14
C PRO A 144 26.46 21.66 10.81
N PRO A 145 26.58 21.03 12.00
CA PRO A 145 27.89 20.69 12.54
C PRO A 145 28.60 19.70 11.60
N PRO A 146 29.95 19.62 11.61
CA PRO A 146 30.71 18.76 10.69
C PRO A 146 30.28 17.29 10.70
N SER A 147 29.86 16.77 11.86
CA SER A 147 29.36 15.40 12.01
C SER A 147 28.04 15.13 11.26
N LEU A 148 27.24 16.17 10.98
CA LEU A 148 25.94 16.06 10.31
C LEU A 148 25.96 16.59 8.87
N ALA A 149 27.10 17.05 8.36
CA ALA A 149 27.20 17.59 6.99
C ALA A 149 26.75 16.57 5.92
N GLY A 150 27.05 15.28 6.12
CA GLY A 150 26.60 14.20 5.24
C GLY A 150 25.07 14.07 5.24
N SER A 151 24.46 13.90 6.41
CA SER A 151 23.00 13.80 6.56
C SER A 151 22.27 15.05 6.06
N HIS A 152 22.86 16.24 6.24
CA HIS A 152 22.34 17.48 5.68
C HIS A 152 22.28 17.44 4.14
N GLY A 153 23.37 17.00 3.50
CA GLY A 153 23.41 16.82 2.05
C GLY A 153 22.42 15.77 1.55
N GLU A 154 22.28 14.65 2.25
CA GLU A 154 21.29 13.61 1.95
C GLU A 154 19.86 14.16 2.05
N TYR A 155 19.58 14.99 3.05
CA TYR A 155 18.26 15.61 3.24
C TYR A 155 17.93 16.58 2.10
N LEU A 156 18.89 17.42 1.70
CA LEU A 156 18.73 18.30 0.53
C LEU A 156 18.48 17.49 -0.75
N ALA A 157 19.20 16.38 -0.94
CA ALA A 157 18.97 15.50 -2.08
C ALA A 157 17.56 14.90 -2.07
N ALA A 158 17.05 14.50 -0.90
CA ALA A 158 15.69 13.99 -0.75
C ALA A 158 14.63 15.03 -1.13
N VAL A 159 14.77 16.28 -0.68
CA VAL A 159 13.84 17.38 -1.03
C VAL A 159 13.87 17.64 -2.55
N ARG A 160 15.05 17.60 -3.18
CA ARG A 160 15.19 17.76 -4.63
C ARG A 160 14.51 16.64 -5.42
N LEU A 161 14.47 15.41 -4.90
CA LEU A 161 13.73 14.31 -5.53
C LEU A 161 12.22 14.59 -5.56
N PHE A 162 11.65 15.20 -4.52
CA PHE A 162 10.25 15.65 -4.56
C PHE A 162 10.01 16.78 -5.57
N GLN A 163 10.95 17.72 -5.70
CA GLN A 163 10.88 18.75 -6.74
C GLN A 163 10.91 18.13 -8.14
N GLN A 164 11.84 17.20 -8.39
CA GLN A 164 11.93 16.47 -9.66
C GLN A 164 10.65 15.71 -9.97
N SER A 165 10.09 15.02 -8.98
CA SER A 165 8.79 14.35 -9.06
C SER A 165 7.67 15.32 -9.46
N ALA A 166 7.56 16.48 -8.81
CA ALA A 166 6.56 17.48 -9.15
C ALA A 166 6.76 18.07 -10.56
N ILE A 167 7.99 18.42 -10.92
CA ILE A 167 8.37 18.92 -12.25
C ILE A 167 8.04 17.89 -13.32
N GLU A 168 8.38 16.62 -13.10
CA GLU A 168 8.10 15.55 -14.04
C GLU A 168 6.59 15.41 -14.26
N THR A 169 5.79 15.47 -13.20
CA THR A 169 4.33 15.46 -13.35
C THR A 169 3.81 16.68 -14.10
N LEU A 170 4.40 17.87 -13.90
CA LEU A 170 3.94 19.08 -14.57
C LEU A 170 4.11 19.03 -16.10
N LYS A 171 5.00 18.20 -16.64
CA LYS A 171 5.14 18.00 -18.08
C LYS A 171 3.87 17.48 -18.76
N MET A 172 3.02 16.74 -18.05
CA MET A 172 1.72 16.26 -18.57
C MET A 172 0.79 17.39 -19.03
N PHE A 173 0.99 18.62 -18.52
CA PHE A 173 0.21 19.79 -18.93
C PHE A 173 0.81 20.49 -20.15
N GLU A 174 2.06 20.20 -20.49
CA GLU A 174 2.79 20.76 -21.62
C GLU A 174 2.52 19.93 -22.89
N ASP A 175 2.65 18.61 -22.81
CA ASP A 175 2.49 17.70 -23.95
C ASP A 175 1.18 16.89 -23.95
N GLY A 176 0.45 16.89 -22.83
CA GLY A 176 -0.79 16.14 -22.70
C GLY A 176 -0.62 14.67 -22.34
N ASP A 177 0.59 14.20 -22.01
CA ASP A 177 0.87 12.80 -21.67
C ASP A 177 0.75 12.53 -20.17
N ASP A 178 -0.28 11.77 -19.81
CA ASP A 178 -0.50 11.24 -18.47
C ASP A 178 0.60 10.28 -17.98
N GLY A 179 1.44 9.76 -18.88
CA GLY A 179 2.59 8.90 -18.58
C GLY A 179 3.58 9.54 -17.60
N HIS A 180 3.66 10.87 -17.58
CA HIS A 180 4.45 11.64 -16.63
C HIS A 180 4.09 11.40 -15.15
N LEU A 181 2.85 11.00 -14.86
CA LEU A 181 2.45 10.62 -13.50
C LEU A 181 3.19 9.36 -13.01
N LEU A 182 3.40 8.39 -13.92
CA LEU A 182 4.14 7.17 -13.63
C LEU A 182 5.65 7.44 -13.61
N ALA A 183 6.15 8.25 -14.55
CA ALA A 183 7.56 8.61 -14.62
C ALA A 183 8.04 9.40 -13.39
N ALA A 184 7.17 10.21 -12.78
CA ALA A 184 7.48 10.97 -11.57
C ALA A 184 7.58 10.12 -10.30
N TYR A 185 6.95 8.95 -10.28
CA TYR A 185 6.76 8.16 -9.07
C TYR A 185 8.08 7.64 -8.45
N PRO A 186 9.07 7.12 -9.21
CA PRO A 186 10.35 6.70 -8.65
C PRO A 186 11.05 7.77 -7.82
N ALA A 187 11.11 9.02 -8.31
CA ALA A 187 11.72 10.12 -7.58
C ALA A 187 10.96 10.43 -6.28
N SER A 188 9.62 10.43 -6.32
CA SER A 188 8.80 10.61 -5.12
C SER A 188 9.08 9.54 -4.06
N ARG A 189 9.16 8.28 -4.48
CA ARG A 189 9.42 7.14 -3.60
C ARG A 189 10.81 7.23 -2.99
N GLU A 190 11.84 7.46 -3.82
CA GLU A 190 13.21 7.60 -3.35
C GLU A 190 13.36 8.77 -2.38
N GLY A 191 12.69 9.89 -2.63
CA GLY A 191 12.63 11.03 -1.71
C GLY A 191 12.07 10.62 -0.34
N SER A 192 10.92 9.94 -0.32
CA SER A 192 10.31 9.43 0.92
C SER A 192 11.21 8.44 1.66
N ASP A 193 11.86 7.53 0.94
CA ASP A 193 12.78 6.55 1.54
C ASP A 193 13.98 7.23 2.19
N LYS A 194 14.60 8.22 1.51
CA LYS A 194 15.71 8.99 2.08
C LYS A 194 15.30 9.81 3.30
N ILE A 195 14.14 10.46 3.25
CA ILE A 195 13.62 11.21 4.40
C ILE A 195 13.45 10.28 5.60
N ARG A 196 12.87 9.09 5.40
CA ARG A 196 12.71 8.08 6.46
C ARG A 196 14.06 7.59 6.99
N GLU A 197 15.02 7.28 6.12
CA GLU A 197 16.36 6.83 6.52
C GLU A 197 17.10 7.87 7.37
N ILE A 198 16.95 9.16 7.06
CA ILE A 198 17.51 10.24 7.86
C ILE A 198 16.69 10.46 9.14
N GLY A 199 15.36 10.37 9.04
CA GLY A 199 14.43 10.48 10.16
C GLY A 199 14.73 9.48 11.25
N VAL A 200 14.94 8.20 10.91
CA VAL A 200 15.38 7.16 11.87
C VAL A 200 16.69 7.54 12.58
N LYS A 201 17.60 8.28 11.94
CA LYS A 201 18.84 8.72 12.59
C LYS A 201 18.60 9.84 13.60
N PHE A 202 17.63 10.73 13.37
CA PHE A 202 17.42 11.95 14.16
C PHE A 202 16.27 11.84 15.17
N TRP A 203 15.20 11.14 14.81
CA TRP A 203 13.92 11.02 15.51
C TRP A 203 13.48 9.55 15.52
N GLU A 204 14.16 8.73 16.34
CA GLU A 204 13.92 7.27 16.41
C GLU A 204 12.46 6.93 16.78
N ASP A 205 11.81 7.75 17.60
CA ASP A 205 10.42 7.56 18.02
C ASP A 205 9.39 7.79 16.90
N GLU A 206 9.77 8.50 15.83
CA GLU A 206 8.88 8.76 14.68
C GLU A 206 8.79 7.55 13.74
N PHE A 207 9.86 6.75 13.69
CA PHE A 207 9.99 5.59 12.79
C PHE A 207 10.35 4.34 13.60
N PRO A 208 9.42 3.76 14.37
CA PRO A 208 9.70 2.59 15.19
C PRO A 208 10.15 1.40 14.32
N PRO A 209 11.16 0.63 14.75
CA PRO A 209 11.62 -0.54 13.99
C PRO A 209 10.48 -1.57 13.87
N HIS A 210 10.25 -2.05 12.65
CA HIS A 210 9.32 -3.15 12.35
C HIS A 210 9.96 -4.51 12.63
#